data_AF-A0A356WXA7-F1
#
_entry.id   AF-A0A356WXA7-F1
#
_cell.length_a   1.000
_cell.length_b   1.000
_cell.length_c   1.000
_cell.angle_alpha   90.00
_cell.angle_beta   90.00
_cell.angle_gamma   90.00
#
_symmetry.space_group_name_H-M   'P 1'
#
loop_
_entity.id
_entity.type
_entity.pdbx_description
1 polymer ?
#
loop_
_entity_poly.entity_id
_entity_poly.type
_entity_poly.pdbx_seq_one_letter_code
_entity_poly.pdbx_strand_id
1 'polypeptide(L)'
;YDTDKERFPFHVDSIEFTYNLNGNDLIKGDSLKEEERERWATYSPDSTWIAFAKNHDLYLMRSDDPDSTEIQLTEDGERWFSYQADQGDTTS
;
A
#
# COMPACT_ATOMS: atom_id res chain seq x y z
N TYR A 1 16.12 6.13 -11.93
CA TYR A 1 16.37 7.24 -12.86
C TYR A 1 17.76 7.05 -13.45
N ASP A 2 17.86 6.82 -14.76
CA ASP A 2 19.15 6.74 -15.46
C ASP A 2 19.44 8.15 -16.02
N THR A 3 20.26 8.91 -15.27
CA THR A 3 20.63 10.30 -15.60
C THR A 3 21.35 10.41 -16.93
N ASP A 4 22.11 9.37 -17.31
CA ASP A 4 22.95 9.39 -18.50
C ASP A 4 22.14 9.20 -19.78
N LYS A 5 20.93 8.61 -19.65
CA LYS A 5 20.01 8.36 -20.77
C LYS A 5 18.74 9.19 -20.71
N GLU A 6 18.58 10.03 -19.68
CA GLU A 6 17.35 10.79 -19.37
C GLU A 6 16.09 9.93 -19.45
N ARG A 7 16.19 8.71 -18.89
CA ARG A 7 15.09 7.75 -18.85
C ARG A 7 14.67 7.53 -17.41
N PHE A 8 13.37 7.54 -17.16
CA PHE A 8 12.83 7.10 -15.88
C PHE A 8 11.84 5.94 -16.09
N PRO A 9 12.07 4.81 -15.42
CA PRO A 9 11.08 3.75 -15.34
C PRO A 9 10.01 4.12 -14.30
N PHE A 10 8.78 3.71 -14.57
CA PHE A 10 7.65 3.74 -13.64
C PHE A 10 6.73 2.58 -13.99
N HIS A 11 5.79 2.25 -13.13
CA HIS A 11 4.80 1.21 -13.41
C HIS A 11 3.39 1.74 -13.21
N VAL A 12 2.47 1.24 -14.03
CA VAL A 12 1.03 1.43 -13.84
C VAL A 12 0.43 0.04 -13.78
N ASP A 13 -0.28 -0.23 -12.69
CA ASP A 13 -0.70 -1.59 -12.31
C ASP A 13 0.51 -2.54 -12.32
N SER A 14 0.40 -3.66 -13.02
CA SER A 14 1.44 -4.66 -13.18
C SER A 14 2.22 -4.49 -14.49
N ILE A 15 2.33 -3.27 -15.05
CA ILE A 15 3.04 -3.03 -16.32
C ILE A 15 4.13 -1.99 -16.11
N GLU A 16 5.37 -2.35 -16.47
CA GLU A 16 6.48 -1.40 -16.48
C GLU A 16 6.43 -0.51 -17.72
N PHE A 17 6.76 0.77 -17.53
CA PHE A 17 6.94 1.75 -18.57
C PHE A 17 8.28 2.44 -18.39
N THR A 18 8.92 2.79 -19.50
CA THR A 18 10.07 3.68 -19.50
C THR A 18 9.74 4.90 -20.34
N TYR A 19 9.80 6.08 -19.73
CA TYR A 19 9.69 7.33 -20.46
C TYR A 19 11.07 7.88 -20.80
N ASN A 20 11.25 8.29 -22.06
CA ASN A 20 12.44 8.95 -22.55
C ASN A 20 12.18 10.46 -22.68
N LEU A 21 12.87 11.27 -21.88
CA LEU A 21 12.69 12.72 -21.84
C LEU A 21 13.15 13.42 -23.13
N ASN A 22 14.12 12.85 -23.86
CA ASN A 22 14.69 13.47 -25.07
C ASN A 22 13.74 13.45 -26.27
N GLY A 23 12.94 12.40 -26.40
CA GLY A 23 12.12 12.13 -27.59
C GLY A 23 10.62 12.15 -27.35
N ASN A 24 10.18 12.36 -26.10
CA ASN A 24 8.79 12.18 -25.67
C ASN A 24 8.25 10.77 -25.98
N ASP A 25 9.14 9.78 -26.01
CA ASP A 25 8.79 8.40 -26.32
C ASP A 25 8.44 7.63 -25.04
N LEU A 26 7.30 6.94 -25.08
CA LEU A 26 6.87 6.01 -24.04
C LEU A 26 7.05 4.58 -24.51
N ILE A 27 7.91 3.82 -23.82
CA ILE A 27 8.17 2.42 -24.11
C ILE A 27 7.43 1.57 -23.08
N LYS A 28 6.54 0.70 -23.55
CA LYS A 28 5.88 -0.32 -22.71
C LYS A 28 6.83 -1.50 -22.53
N GLY A 29 7.13 -1.84 -21.28
CA GLY A 29 7.91 -3.00 -20.89
C GLY A 29 7.04 -4.23 -20.63
N ASP A 30 7.63 -5.19 -19.92
CA ASP A 30 6.95 -6.42 -19.54
C ASP A 30 6.00 -6.22 -18.36
N SER A 31 5.09 -7.18 -18.19
CA SER A 31 4.25 -7.23 -17.00
C SER A 31 5.10 -7.61 -15.78
N LEU A 32 5.08 -6.76 -14.76
CA LEU A 32 5.61 -7.05 -13.44
C LEU A 32 4.72 -8.10 -12.75
N LYS A 33 5.30 -8.88 -11.83
CA LYS A 33 4.46 -9.60 -10.87
C LYS A 33 3.70 -8.56 -10.05
N GLU A 34 2.39 -8.74 -9.94
CA GLU A 34 1.58 -7.95 -9.02
C GLU A 34 2.18 -8.12 -7.61
N GLU A 35 2.51 -7.01 -6.96
CA GLU A 35 2.95 -7.04 -5.58
C GLU A 35 1.79 -7.57 -4.73
N GLU A 36 2.05 -8.62 -3.96
CA GLU A 36 1.06 -9.20 -3.08
C GLU A 36 0.74 -8.19 -1.98
N ARG A 37 -0.40 -7.52 -2.10
CA ARG A 37 -0.83 -6.52 -1.11
C ARG A 37 -1.33 -7.25 0.13
N GLU A 38 -0.75 -6.92 1.27
CA GLU A 38 -1.23 -7.28 2.61
C GLU A 38 -2.66 -6.76 2.78
N ARG A 39 -3.68 -7.63 2.59
CA ARG A 39 -5.10 -7.20 2.60
C ARG A 39 -5.57 -6.56 3.91
N TRP A 40 -4.83 -6.78 5.00
CA TRP A 40 -5.16 -6.27 6.32
C TRP A 40 -4.57 -4.88 6.61
N ALA A 41 -3.63 -4.39 5.79
CA ALA A 41 -2.83 -3.19 6.08
C ALA A 41 -2.69 -2.25 4.88
N THR A 42 -2.71 -0.94 5.15
CA THR A 42 -2.33 0.11 4.20
C THR A 42 -1.20 0.94 4.78
N TYR A 43 -0.19 1.22 3.97
CA TYR A 43 0.96 2.04 4.36
C TYR A 43 0.73 3.51 4.00
N SER A 44 1.22 4.42 4.83
CA SER A 44 1.33 5.83 4.48
C SER A 44 2.25 6.01 3.26
N PRO A 45 2.13 7.11 2.49
CA PRO A 45 2.98 7.33 1.30
C PRO A 45 4.49 7.34 1.60
N ASP A 46 4.87 7.73 2.81
CA ASP A 46 6.25 7.71 3.31
C ASP A 46 6.63 6.40 4.04
N SER A 47 5.74 5.42 4.03
CA SER A 47 5.87 4.11 4.68
C SER A 47 6.11 4.14 6.19
N THR A 48 5.92 5.27 6.89
CA THR A 48 6.15 5.38 8.34
C THR A 48 5.01 4.79 9.17
N TRP A 49 3.79 4.85 8.67
CA TRP A 49 2.59 4.42 9.38
C TRP A 49 1.87 3.32 8.64
N ILE A 50 1.23 2.45 9.40
CA ILE A 50 0.32 1.42 8.95
C ILE A 50 -1.06 1.75 9.50
N ALA A 51 -2.06 1.85 8.62
CA ALA A 51 -3.47 1.86 8.97
C ALA A 51 -4.06 0.46 8.74
N PHE A 52 -4.81 -0.04 9.71
CA PHE A 52 -5.43 -1.36 9.65
C PHE A 52 -6.75 -1.37 10.42
N ALA A 53 -7.56 -2.41 10.20
CA ALA A 53 -8.85 -2.56 10.86
C ALA A 53 -8.84 -3.74 11.83
N LYS A 54 -9.24 -3.53 13.08
CA LYS A 54 -9.27 -4.53 14.17
C LYS A 54 -10.56 -4.37 14.95
N ASN A 55 -11.23 -5.48 15.28
CA ASN A 55 -12.55 -5.49 15.92
C ASN A 55 -13.57 -4.49 15.31
N HIS A 56 -13.61 -4.39 13.97
CA HIS A 56 -14.44 -3.45 13.20
C HIS A 56 -14.06 -1.97 13.28
N ASP A 57 -13.08 -1.58 14.08
CA ASP A 57 -12.55 -0.22 14.20
C ASP A 57 -11.24 -0.01 13.43
N LEU A 58 -10.91 1.26 13.16
CA LEU A 58 -9.66 1.68 12.54
C LEU A 58 -8.57 1.96 13.57
N TYR A 59 -7.36 1.48 13.27
CA TYR A 59 -6.16 1.66 14.08
C TYR A 59 -4.99 2.16 13.23
N LEU A 60 -4.03 2.78 13.91
CA LEU A 60 -2.77 3.25 13.34
C LEU A 60 -1.59 2.76 14.19
N MET A 61 -0.51 2.32 13.55
CA MET A 61 0.75 1.99 14.24
C MET A 61 1.95 2.33 13.35
N ARG A 62 3.16 2.38 13.93
CA ARG A 62 4.38 2.57 13.14
C ARG A 62 4.77 1.29 12.41
N SER A 63 5.28 1.44 11.19
CA SER A 63 5.69 0.31 10.36
C SER A 63 7.01 -0.35 10.76
N ASP A 64 7.89 0.42 11.43
CA ASP A 64 9.27 0.05 11.72
C ASP A 64 9.49 -0.44 13.15
N ASP A 65 8.42 -0.56 13.94
CA ASP A 65 8.47 -0.91 15.35
C ASP A 65 7.53 -2.09 15.64
N PRO A 66 8.04 -3.32 15.85
CA PRO A 66 7.21 -4.47 16.19
C PRO A 66 6.53 -4.34 17.56
N ASP A 67 7.03 -3.45 18.43
CA ASP A 67 6.43 -3.11 19.72
C ASP A 67 5.61 -1.80 19.63
N SER A 68 5.26 -1.36 18.42
CA SER A 68 4.51 -0.11 18.23
C SER A 68 3.16 -0.15 18.94
N THR A 69 2.87 0.91 19.69
CA THR A 69 1.55 1.10 20.31
C THR A 69 0.50 1.33 19.22
N GLU A 70 -0.54 0.49 19.22
CA GLU A 70 -1.74 0.69 18.39
C GLU A 70 -2.52 1.92 18.87
N ILE A 71 -2.81 2.85 17.96
CA ILE A 71 -3.61 4.05 18.22
C ILE A 71 -4.98 3.86 17.56
N GLN A 72 -6.03 3.80 18.38
CA GLN A 72 -7.41 3.69 17.89
C GLN A 72 -7.90 5.02 17.31
N LEU A 73 -8.51 4.97 16.13
CA LEU A 73 -9.04 6.14 15.42
C LEU A 73 -10.57 6.23 15.46
N THR A 74 -11.25 5.09 15.58
CA THR A 74 -12.72 4.99 15.66
C THR A 74 -13.11 4.10 16.83
N GLU A 75 -14.30 4.32 17.39
CA GLU A 75 -14.86 3.52 18.48
C GLU A 75 -16.30 3.03 18.17
N ASP A 76 -16.77 3.29 16.95
CA ASP A 76 -18.14 3.05 16.50
C ASP A 76 -18.23 1.94 15.43
N GLY A 77 -17.15 1.19 15.22
CA GLY A 77 -17.10 0.05 14.31
C GLY A 77 -18.05 -1.07 14.73
N GLU A 78 -18.94 -1.48 13.81
CA GLU A 78 -19.93 -2.53 14.05
C GLU A 78 -19.86 -3.60 12.97
N ARG A 79 -20.15 -4.86 13.31
CA ARG A 79 -20.00 -6.02 12.39
C ARG A 79 -20.61 -5.82 11.00
N TRP A 80 -21.74 -5.14 10.93
CA TRP A 80 -22.50 -4.91 9.69
C TRP A 80 -22.24 -3.53 9.06
N PHE A 81 -21.45 -2.70 9.72
CA PHE A 81 -21.04 -1.35 9.33
C PHE A 81 -19.55 -1.16 9.67
N SER A 82 -18.70 -2.10 9.24
CA SER A 82 -17.30 -2.17 9.68
C SER A 82 -16.31 -1.65 8.65
N TYR A 83 -15.14 -1.24 9.13
CA TYR A 83 -13.97 -0.94 8.30
C TYR A 83 -13.12 -2.18 7.96
N GLN A 84 -13.54 -3.38 8.40
CA GLN A 84 -12.82 -4.63 8.15
C GLN A 84 -13.24 -5.26 6.83
N ALA A 85 -12.24 -5.74 6.07
CA ALA A 85 -12.45 -6.42 4.80
C ALA A 85 -12.98 -7.86 4.96
N ASP A 86 -12.65 -8.53 6.07
CA ASP A 86 -13.14 -9.86 6.40
C ASP A 86 -14.00 -9.79 7.67
N GLN A 87 -15.09 -10.55 7.70
CA GLN A 87 -15.98 -10.67 8.87
C GLN A 87 -15.41 -11.63 9.92
N GLY A 88 -14.30 -12.30 9.61
CA GLY A 88 -13.58 -13.21 10.51
C GLY A 88 -12.79 -12.45 11.59
N ASP A 89 -13.07 -12.82 12.85
CA ASP A 89 -12.23 -12.52 14.00
C ASP A 89 -10.81 -13.08 13.76
N THR A 90 -9.78 -12.23 13.87
CA THR A 90 -8.37 -12.63 13.68
C THR A 90 -7.79 -13.41 14.87
N THR A 91 -8.61 -13.76 15.86
CA THR A 91 -8.19 -14.60 16.99
C THR A 91 -8.34 -16.09 16.63
N SER A 92 -7.22 -16.74 16.30
CA SER A 92 -7.10 -18.22 16.24
C SER A 92 -6.02 -18.69 17.21
#